data_AF-E3BN76-F1
#
_entry.id   AF-E3BN76-F1
#
_cell.length_a   1.000
_cell.length_b   1.000
_cell.length_c   1.000
_cell.angle_alpha   90.00
_cell.angle_beta   90.00
_cell.angle_gamma   90.00
#
_symmetry.space_group_name_H-M   'P 1'
#
loop_
_entity.id
_entity.type
_entity.pdbx_description
1 polymer ?
#
loop_
_entity_poly.entity_id
_entity_poly.type
_entity_poly.pdbx_seq_one_letter_code
_entity_poly.pdbx_strand_id
1 'polypeptide(L)' 'MNDSSININTRYTQESDFEQGINSNIASFWHSREEGYLKSFDKTSLYWVKHSSPDHSKAIVI' A
#
# COMPACT_ATOMS: atom_id res chain seq x y z
N MET A 1 13.81 29.19 -27.77
CA MET A 1 13.37 28.76 -26.42
C MET A 1 11.99 28.17 -26.61
N ASN A 2 11.88 26.83 -26.56
CA ASN A 2 10.62 26.13 -26.76
C ASN A 2 10.20 25.58 -25.39
N ASP A 3 9.43 26.36 -24.64
CA ASP A 3 8.86 25.92 -23.37
C ASP A 3 7.68 25.00 -23.64
N SER A 4 7.99 23.77 -24.05
CA SER A 4 7.04 22.66 -23.97
C SER A 4 6.94 22.27 -22.50
N SER A 5 6.21 23.06 -21.71
CA SER A 5 5.79 22.67 -20.38
C SER A 5 4.80 21.53 -20.54
N ILE A 6 5.33 20.30 -20.53
CA ILE A 6 4.50 19.10 -20.45
C ILE A 6 3.79 19.21 -19.11
N ASN A 7 2.54 19.65 -19.13
CA ASN A 7 1.65 19.59 -17.99
C ASN A 7 1.31 18.10 -17.82
N ILE A 8 2.20 17.38 -17.14
CA ILE A 8 2.00 15.98 -16.77
C ILE A 8 0.91 15.99 -15.70
N ASN A 9 -0.34 16.15 -16.13
CA ASN A 9 -1.52 15.86 -15.33
C ASN A 9 -1.66 14.33 -15.27
N THR A 10 -0.67 13.69 -14.65
CA THR A 10 -0.72 12.27 -14.29
C THR A 10 -1.66 12.15 -13.11
N ARG A 11 -2.96 12.28 -13.39
CA ARG A 11 -3.95 11.58 -12.60
C ARG A 11 -3.72 10.10 -12.86
N TYR A 12 -2.84 9.49 -12.06
CA TYR A 12 -2.52 8.08 -12.15
C TYR A 12 -3.77 7.19 -12.02
N THR A 13 -4.88 7.76 -11.54
CA THR A 13 -6.23 7.19 -11.55
C THR A 13 -7.23 8.23 -12.07
N GLN A 14 -8.08 7.84 -13.02
CA GLN A 14 -9.11 8.70 -13.63
C GLN A 14 -10.48 8.60 -12.94
N GLU A 15 -10.54 7.93 -11.79
CA GLU A 15 -11.79 7.70 -11.07
C GLU A 15 -12.23 8.99 -10.38
N SER A 16 -13.47 9.42 -10.66
CA SER A 16 -14.05 10.64 -10.10
C SER A 16 -14.05 10.64 -8.56
N ASP A 17 -14.16 9.44 -7.98
CA ASP A 17 -14.26 9.24 -6.53
C ASP A 17 -12.92 8.81 -5.91
N PHE A 18 -11.79 8.90 -6.63
CA PHE A 18 -10.50 8.42 -6.15
C PHE A 18 -10.12 9.02 -4.79
N GLU A 19 -10.16 10.36 -4.66
CA GLU A 19 -9.81 11.04 -3.42
C GLU A 19 -10.72 10.63 -2.26
N GLN A 20 -12.01 10.44 -2.53
CA GLN A 20 -12.93 9.98 -1.50
C GLN A 20 -12.64 8.51 -1.13
N GLY A 21 -12.43 7.63 -2.11
CA GLY A 21 -12.18 6.20 -1.90
C GLY A 21 -10.85 5.94 -1.18
N ILE A 22 -9.78 6.62 -1.60
CA ILE A 22 -8.44 6.47 -1.02
C ILE A 22 -8.42 6.93 0.44
N ASN A 23 -9.07 8.07 0.74
CA ASN A 23 -9.07 8.68 2.07
C ASN A 23 -10.14 8.12 3.01
N SER A 24 -11.05 7.25 2.54
CA SER A 24 -12.10 6.65 3.36
C SER A 24 -11.86 5.15 3.59
N ASN A 25 -12.51 4.31 2.79
CA ASN A 25 -12.55 2.86 2.97
C ASN A 25 -11.16 2.24 2.80
N ILE A 26 -10.40 2.72 1.81
CA ILE A 26 -9.06 2.20 1.54
C ILE A 26 -8.11 2.60 2.69
N ALA A 27 -8.11 3.87 3.11
CA ALA A 27 -7.33 4.30 4.27
C ALA A 27 -7.69 3.53 5.56
N SER A 28 -8.98 3.34 5.82
CA SER A 28 -9.45 2.59 6.99
C SER A 28 -9.01 1.12 6.94
N PHE A 29 -9.11 0.49 5.77
CA PHE A 29 -8.61 -0.86 5.54
C PHE A 29 -7.10 -0.95 5.76
N TRP A 30 -6.31 -0.04 5.19
CA TRP A 30 -4.85 -0.01 5.37
C TRP A 30 -4.42 0.27 6.82
N HIS A 31 -5.23 0.98 7.61
CA HIS A 31 -4.95 1.21 9.02
C HIS A 31 -5.06 -0.06 9.87
N SER A 32 -5.87 -1.03 9.43
CA SER A 32 -6.02 -2.32 10.12
C SER A 32 -4.93 -3.34 9.77
N ARG A 33 -3.90 -2.94 9.03
CA ARG A 33 -2.81 -3.84 8.65
C ARG A 33 -1.96 -4.20 9.86
N GLU A 34 -1.51 -5.45 9.89
CA GLU A 34 -0.43 -5.85 10.77
C GLU A 34 0.88 -5.68 10.00
N GLU A 35 1.87 -5.01 10.57
CA GLU A 35 3.18 -4.83 9.96
C GLU A 35 4.30 -5.00 10.98
N GLY A 36 5.49 -5.30 10.48
CA GLY A 36 6.65 -5.46 11.34
C GLY A 36 7.92 -5.79 10.58
N TYR A 37 8.95 -6.13 11.34
CA TYR A 37 10.19 -6.62 10.77
C TYR A 37 10.78 -7.72 11.64
N LEU A 38 11.56 -8.59 11.01
CA LEU A 38 12.33 -9.63 11.65
C LEU A 38 13.78 -9.46 11.25
N LYS A 39 14.71 -9.53 12.21
CA LYS A 39 16.14 -9.57 11.90
C LYS A 39 16.54 -11.02 11.66
N SER A 40 17.05 -11.28 10.46
CA SER A 40 17.71 -12.54 10.13
C SER A 40 19.05 -12.65 10.85
N PHE A 41 19.61 -13.86 10.88
CA PHE A 41 20.88 -14.16 11.55
C PHE A 41 22.06 -13.33 11.01
N ASP A 42 21.99 -12.97 9.72
CA ASP A 42 22.96 -12.15 8.99
C ASP A 42 22.73 -10.64 9.17
N LYS A 43 21.84 -10.25 10.10
CA LYS A 43 21.40 -8.87 10.37
C LYS A 43 20.56 -8.24 9.26
N THR A 44 20.15 -9.01 8.25
CA THR A 44 19.19 -8.54 7.24
C THR A 44 17.83 -8.33 7.88
N SER A 45 17.24 -7.15 7.69
CA SER A 45 15.88 -6.86 8.16
C SER A 45 14.86 -7.29 7.10
N LEU A 46 14.05 -8.29 7.42
CA LEU A 46 12.91 -8.70 6.61
C LEU A 46 11.67 -7.93 7.09
N TYR A 47 11.19 -7.02 6.25
CA TYR A 47 9.96 -6.26 6.51
C TYR A 47 8.76 -7.00 5.94
N TRP A 48 7.65 -7.00 6.67
CA TRP A 48 6.43 -7.67 6.24
C TRP A 48 5.19 -6.84 6.57
N VAL A 49 4.14 -7.08 5.79
CA VAL A 49 2.80 -6.56 6.00
C VAL A 49 1.80 -7.69 5.79
N LYS A 50 0.75 -7.73 6.60
CA LYS A 50 -0.29 -8.76 6.57
C LYS A 50 -1.66 -8.11 6.72
N HIS A 51 -2.58 -8.56 5.88
CA HIS A 51 -4.02 -8.40 6.06
C HIS A 51 -4.64 -9.79 6.14
N SER A 52 -5.16 -10.16 7.30
CA SER A 52 -5.89 -11.41 7.49
C SER A 52 -7.06 -11.17 8.43
N SER A 53 -8.16 -11.87 8.20
CA SER A 53 -9.19 -11.97 9.24
C SER A 53 -8.58 -12.58 10.51
N PRO A 54 -8.98 -12.12 11.71
CA PRO A 54 -8.62 -12.76 12.97
C PRO A 54 -8.97 -14.26 13.01
N ASP A 55 -9.99 -14.68 12.24
CA ASP A 55 -10.45 -16.06 12.17
C ASP A 55 -9.54 -16.96 11.31
N HIS A 56 -8.63 -16.36 10.53
CA HIS A 56 -7.75 -17.08 9.62
C HIS A 56 -6.36 -17.26 10.25
N SER A 57 -6.02 -18.50 10.56
CA SER A 57 -4.72 -18.89 11.15
C SER A 57 -3.74 -19.53 10.15
N LYS A 58 -4.13 -19.66 8.88
CA LYS A 58 -3.31 -20.27 7.84
C LYS A 58 -2.68 -19.19 6.96
N ALA A 59 -1.39 -19.31 6.72
CA ALA A 59 -0.66 -18.50 5.76
C ALA A 59 -0.43 -19.31 4.48
N ILE A 60 -0.59 -18.67 3.32
CA ILE A 60 -0.16 -19.21 2.02
C ILE A 60 1.18 -18.57 1.69
N VAL A 61 2.21 -19.39 1.53
CA VAL A 61 3.55 -18.98 1.08
C VAL A 61 3.72 -19.55 -0.33
N ILE A 62 4.05 -18.70 -1.30
CA ILE A 62 4.27 -19.06 -2.71
C ILE A 62 5.77 -18.95 -2.99
#